data_AF-A0A956PLS3-F1
#
_entry.id   AF-A0A956PLS3-F1
#
_cell.length_a   1.000
_cell.length_b   1.000
_cell.length_c   1.000
_cell.angle_alpha   90.00
_cell.angle_beta   90.00
_cell.angle_gamma   90.00
#
_symmetry.space_group_name_H-M   'P 1'
#
loop_
_entity.id
_entity.type
_entity.pdbx_description
1 polymer ?
#
loop_
_entity_poly.entity_id
_entity_poly.type
_entity_poly.pdbx_seq_one_letter_code
_entity_poly.pdbx_strand_id
1 'polypeptide(L)' 'MLLQQTIEKLYDLRLRAMAETLEQQVQNGDCAELNFVERFGLLVDQEWHRRHDKRLQRRLKDAKLKVN' A
#
# COMPACT_ATOMS: atom_id res chain seq x y z
N MET A 1 17.36 12.08 4.36
CA MET A 1 16.60 11.75 3.13
C MET A 1 15.35 12.62 3.11
N LEU A 2 14.99 13.17 1.95
CA LEU A 2 13.78 13.98 1.81
C LEU A 2 12.55 13.06 1.68
N LEU A 3 11.44 13.36 2.37
CA LEU A 3 10.21 12.56 2.33
C LEU A 3 9.71 12.32 0.90
N GLN A 4 9.70 13.38 0.08
CA GLN A 4 9.28 13.33 -1.31
C GLN A 4 10.08 12.30 -2.13
N GLN A 5 11.41 12.26 -1.96
CA GLN A 5 12.27 11.28 -2.62
C GLN A 5 11.97 9.84 -2.18
N THR A 6 11.48 9.67 -0.94
CA THR A 6 11.09 8.35 -0.42
C THR A 6 9.80 7.88 -1.08
N ILE A 7 8.80 8.77 -1.17
CA ILE A 7 7.52 8.52 -1.84
C ILE A 7 7.75 8.16 -3.31
N GLU A 8 8.57 8.93 -4.02
CA GLU A 8 8.93 8.65 -5.43
C GLU A 8 9.57 7.27 -5.59
N LYS A 9 10.55 6.93 -4.74
CA LYS A 9 11.17 5.59 -4.76
C LYS A 9 10.15 4.47 -4.48
N LEU A 10 9.17 4.69 -3.61
CA LEU A 10 8.12 3.69 -3.36
C LEU A 10 7.25 3.48 -4.61
N TYR A 11 6.96 4.54 -5.36
CA TYR A 11 6.28 4.41 -6.65
C TYR A 11 7.12 3.65 -7.68
N ASP A 12 8.42 3.92 -7.78
CA ASP A 12 9.34 3.22 -8.69
C ASP A 12 9.43 1.72 -8.37
N LEU A 13 9.42 1.38 -7.08
CA LEU A 13 9.39 0.00 -6.58
C LEU A 13 8.02 -0.67 -6.70
N ARG A 14 7.02 0.03 -7.27
CA ARG A 14 5.63 -0.42 -7.41
C ARG A 14 4.97 -0.74 -6.06
N LEU A 15 5.35 -0.02 -5.00
CA LEU A 15 4.78 -0.07 -3.65
C LEU A 15 3.76 1.06 -3.47
N ARG A 16 2.74 1.07 -4.33
CA ARG A 16 1.86 2.22 -4.50
C ARG A 16 0.98 2.51 -3.27
N ALA A 17 0.40 1.48 -2.65
CA ALA A 17 -0.40 1.66 -1.44
C ALA A 17 0.50 2.11 -0.28
N MET A 18 1.72 1.59 -0.20
CA MET A 18 2.69 2.02 0.81
C MET A 18 3.02 3.52 0.67
N ALA A 19 3.23 4.00 -0.56
CA ALA A 19 3.48 5.42 -0.84
C ALA A 19 2.30 6.30 -0.44
N GLU A 20 1.09 5.95 -0.89
CA GLU A 20 -0.15 6.69 -0.59
C GLU A 20 -0.41 6.74 0.93
N THR A 21 -0.16 5.64 1.65
CA THR A 21 -0.36 5.57 3.11
C THR A 21 0.68 6.39 3.85
N LEU A 22 1.95 6.37 3.41
CA LEU A 22 3.00 7.18 4.01
C LEU A 22 2.71 8.68 3.87
N GLU A 23 2.22 9.10 2.70
CA GLU A 23 1.81 10.48 2.45
C GLU A 23 0.66 10.90 3.38
N GLN A 24 -0.36 10.04 3.53
CA GLN A 24 -1.48 10.28 4.45
C GLN A 24 -1.04 10.36 5.91
N GLN A 25 -0.20 9.43 6.38
CA GLN A 25 0.31 9.44 7.76
C GLN A 25 1.09 10.73 8.08
N VAL A 26 1.79 11.30 7.09
CA VAL A 26 2.51 12.56 7.27
C VAL A 26 1.55 13.77 7.27
N GLN A 27 0.54 13.78 6.40
CA GLN A 27 -0.41 14.89 6.31
C GLN A 27 -1.33 14.98 7.53
N ASN A 28 -1.81 13.84 8.02
CA ASN A 28 -2.86 13.80 9.04
C ASN A 28 -2.33 13.63 10.47
N GLY A 29 -1.10 13.13 10.65
CA GLY A 29 -0.54 12.86 11.98
C GLY A 29 -1.21 11.69 12.71
N ASP A 30 -2.06 10.91 12.04
CA ASP A 30 -2.88 9.80 12.57
C ASP A 30 -2.08 8.67 13.26
N CYS A 31 -0.74 8.75 13.25
CA CYS A 31 0.15 7.74 13.81
C CYS A 31 1.11 8.30 14.86
N ALA A 32 0.78 9.44 15.48
CA ALA A 32 1.65 10.09 16.47
C ALA A 32 1.92 9.21 17.72
N GLU A 33 0.98 8.35 18.10
CA GLU A 33 1.08 7.47 19.27
C GLU A 33 1.74 6.11 18.96
N LEU A 34 1.95 5.79 17.69
CA LEU A 34 2.49 4.50 17.26
C LEU A 34 4.01 4.52 17.18
N ASN A 35 4.64 3.44 17.65
CA ASN A 35 6.07 3.26 17.49
C ASN A 35 6.43 2.94 16.03
N PHE A 36 7.73 3.00 15.70
CA PHE A 36 8.19 2.78 14.33
C PHE A 36 7.73 1.44 13.74
N VAL A 37 7.80 0.35 14.51
CA VAL A 37 7.47 -1.00 14.03
C VAL A 37 5.98 -1.10 13.72
N GLU A 38 5.13 -0.53 14.57
CA GLU A 38 3.68 -0.47 14.34
C GLU A 38 3.35 0.33 13.10
N ARG A 39 3.94 1.52 12.95
CA ARG A 39 3.73 2.37 11.76
C ARG A 39 4.21 1.69 10.49
N PHE A 40 5.37 1.06 10.54
CA PHE A 40 5.92 0.32 9.42
C PHE A 40 5.05 -0.89 9.07
N GLY A 41 4.52 -1.60 10.07
CA GLY A 41 3.53 -2.67 9.89
C GLY A 41 2.33 -2.21 9.09
N LEU A 42 1.70 -1.09 9.49
CA LEU A 42 0.54 -0.52 8.77
C LEU A 42 0.85 -0.20 7.30
N LEU A 43 2.04 0.34 7.02
CA LEU A 43 2.48 0.64 5.66
C LEU A 43 2.62 -0.63 4.81
N VAL A 44 3.17 -1.70 5.39
CA VAL A 44 3.34 -3.01 4.73
C VAL A 44 2.00 -3.70 4.53
N ASP A 45 1.15 -3.70 5.55
CA ASP A 45 -0.16 -4.35 5.52
C ASP A 45 -1.04 -3.75 4.42
N GLN A 46 -1.06 -2.42 4.30
CA GLN A 46 -1.86 -1.77 3.27
C GLN A 46 -1.41 -2.14 1.85
N GLU A 47 -0.10 -2.25 1.61
CA GLU A 47 0.43 -2.72 0.34
C GLU A 47 0.11 -4.21 0.10
N TRP A 48 0.22 -5.03 1.14
CA TRP A 48 -0.09 -6.45 1.09
C TRP A 48 -1.56 -6.69 0.71
N HIS A 49 -2.49 -6.03 1.42
CA HIS A 49 -3.92 -6.10 1.16
C HIS A 49 -4.26 -5.67 -0.27
N ARG A 50 -3.74 -4.52 -0.72
CA ARG A 50 -3.96 -4.06 -2.10
C ARG A 50 -3.50 -5.08 -3.14
N ARG A 51 -2.33 -5.70 -2.93
CA ARG A 51 -1.81 -6.74 -3.84
C ARG A 51 -2.65 -8.00 -3.79
N HIS A 52 -3.07 -8.42 -2.60
CA HIS A 52 -3.94 -9.58 -2.41
C HIS A 52 -5.28 -9.40 -3.10
N ASP A 53 -5.96 -8.28 -2.87
CA ASP A 53 -7.27 -7.97 -3.45
C ASP A 53 -7.19 -7.86 -4.97
N LYS A 54 -6.14 -7.22 -5.50
CA LYS A 54 -5.93 -7.15 -6.96
C LYS A 54 -5.75 -8.55 -7.57
N ARG A 55 -5.08 -9.48 -6.89
CA ARG A 55 -4.96 -10.88 -7.35
C ARG A 55 -6.30 -11.60 -7.26
N LEU A 56 -7.04 -11.42 -6.18
CA LEU A 56 -8.36 -12.02 -6.00
C LEU A 56 -9.34 -11.55 -7.09
N GLN A 57 -9.42 -10.24 -7.33
CA GLN A 57 -10.28 -9.65 -8.36
C GLN A 57 -9.94 -10.15 -9.76
N ARG A 58 -8.64 -10.32 -10.08
CA ARG A 58 -8.22 -10.96 -11.33
C ARG A 58 -8.74 -12.38 -11.45
N ARG A 59 -8.54 -13.22 -10.42
CA ARG A 59 -9.03 -14.60 -10.41
C ARG A 59 -10.55 -14.68 -10.55
N LEU A 60 -11.29 -13.81 -9.88
CA LEU A 60 -12.76 -13.73 -9.99
C LEU A 60 -13.19 -13.34 -11.41
N LYS A 61 -12.51 -12.37 -12.02
CA LYS A 61 -12.76 -11.98 -13.41
C LYS A 61 -12.47 -13.13 -14.39
N ASP A 62 -11.34 -13.80 -14.21
CA ASP A 62 -10.94 -14.93 -15.07
C ASP A 62 -11.91 -16.12 -14.90
N ALA A 63 -12.36 -16.42 -13.68
CA ALA A 63 -13.35 -17.46 -13.42
C ALA A 63 -14.70 -17.14 -14.09
N LYS A 64 -15.15 -15.88 -14.06
CA LYS A 64 -16.35 -15.42 -14.77
C LYS A 64 -16.18 -15.45 -16.30
N LEU A 65 -14.95 -15.29 -16.80
CA LEU A 65 -14.63 -15.40 -18.23
C LEU A 65 -14.58 -16.84 -18.75
N LYS A 66 -14.36 -17.84 -17.88
CA LYS A 66 -14.31 -19.26 -18.27
C LYS A 66 -15.69 -19.92 -18.49
N VAL A 67 -16.79 -19.21 -18.20
CA VAL A 67 -18.17 -19.75 -18.32
C VAL A 67 -18.85 -19.33 -19.64
N ASN A 68 -18.15 -18.64 -20.54
CA ASN A 68 -18.65 -18.30 -21.87
C ASN A 68 -17.88 -19.04 -22.97
#